data_AF-A0A953UN96-F1
#
_entry.id   AF-A0A953UN96-F1
#
_cell.length_a   1.000
_cell.length_b   1.000
_cell.length_c   1.000
_cell.angle_alpha   90.00
_cell.angle_beta   90.00
_cell.angle_gamma   90.00
#
_symmetry.space_group_name_H-M   'P 1'
#
loop_
_entity.id
_entity.type
_entity.pdbx_description
1 polymer ?
#
loop_
_entity_poly.entity_id
_entity_poly.type
_entity_poly.pdbx_seq_one_letter_code
_entity_poly.pdbx_strand_id
1 'polypeptide(L)' 'MIDAPAQPPEFVSLYRRAFEEFGASALWSSKPVSDPTPADALAITRSLRVEGNLQARRLAEQIEQACRATI' A
#
# COMPACT_ATOMS: atom_id res chain seq x y z
N MET A 1 19.24 -23.96 11.52
CA MET A 1 18.07 -23.53 10.72
C MET A 1 18.23 -22.05 10.49
N ILE A 2 18.37 -21.67 9.23
CA ILE A 2 18.49 -20.28 8.81
C ILE A 2 17.06 -19.74 8.85
N ASP A 3 16.79 -18.84 9.78
CA ASP A 3 15.53 -18.08 9.85
C ASP A 3 15.45 -17.25 8.56
N ALA A 4 14.65 -17.72 7.60
CA ALA A 4 14.36 -16.94 6.41
C ALA A 4 13.67 -15.66 6.89
N PRO A 5 14.16 -14.46 6.54
CA PRO A 5 13.51 -13.23 7.00
C PRO A 5 12.07 -13.31 6.57
N ALA A 6 11.15 -13.27 7.55
CA ALA A 6 9.71 -13.31 7.32
C ALA A 6 9.41 -12.40 6.13
N GLN A 7 8.96 -12.99 5.02
CA GLN A 7 8.74 -12.25 3.79
C GLN A 7 7.87 -11.04 4.14
N PRO A 8 8.30 -9.80 3.83
CA PRO A 8 7.55 -8.63 4.21
C PRO A 8 6.12 -8.80 3.66
N PRO A 9 5.10 -8.53 4.48
CA PRO A 9 3.74 -8.83 4.08
C PRO A 9 3.41 -8.09 2.78
N GLU A 10 2.64 -8.73 1.90
CA GLU A 10 2.36 -8.27 0.52
C GLU A 10 1.93 -6.80 0.46
N PHE A 11 1.18 -6.33 1.46
CA PHE A 11 0.73 -4.94 1.52
C PHE A 11 1.89 -3.93 1.60
N VAL A 12 3.07 -4.29 2.14
CA VAL A 12 4.26 -3.43 2.22
C VAL A 12 4.81 -3.16 0.82
N SER A 13 4.90 -4.20 -0.01
CA SER A 13 5.35 -4.08 -1.40
C SER A 13 4.35 -3.25 -2.21
N LEU A 14 3.05 -3.49 -2.03
CA LEU A 14 1.99 -2.73 -2.69
C LEU A 14 1.95 -1.27 -2.23
N TYR A 15 2.18 -1.00 -0.94
CA TYR A 15 2.26 0.34 -0.37
C TYR A 15 3.39 1.14 -1.02
N ARG A 16 4.59 0.57 -1.08
CA ARG A 16 5.75 1.23 -1.71
C ARG A 16 5.47 1.55 -3.17
N ARG A 17 4.93 0.57 -3.90
CA ARG A 17 4.52 0.73 -5.30
C ARG A 17 3.48 1.86 -5.48
N ALA A 18 2.55 2.01 -4.53
CA ALA A 18 1.57 3.10 -4.57
C ALA A 18 2.23 4.48 -4.49
N PHE A 19 3.25 4.64 -3.66
CA PHE A 19 4.01 5.89 -3.57
C PHE A 19 4.92 6.12 -4.78
N GLU A 20 5.48 5.07 -5.37
CA GLU A 20 6.29 5.20 -6.59
C GLU A 20 5.44 5.62 -7.80
N GLU A 21 4.28 4.99 -8.00
CA GLU A 21 3.44 5.24 -9.18
C GLU A 21 2.45 6.40 -8.99
N PHE A 22 1.90 6.56 -7.79
CA PHE A 22 0.83 7.52 -7.51
C PHE A 22 1.20 8.55 -6.43
N GLY A 23 2.45 8.55 -5.96
CA GLY A 23 2.97 9.48 -4.95
C GLY A 23 2.69 10.94 -5.27
N ALA A 24 3.05 11.37 -6.48
CA ALA A 24 2.89 12.75 -6.92
C ALA A 24 1.45 13.16 -7.24
N SER A 25 0.57 12.20 -7.55
CA SER A 25 -0.80 12.49 -8.04
C SER A 25 -1.85 12.26 -6.97
N ALA A 26 -1.85 11.09 -6.33
CA ALA A 26 -2.90 10.68 -5.40
C ALA A 26 -2.45 10.70 -3.93
N LEU A 27 -1.14 10.65 -3.66
CA LEU A 27 -0.59 10.59 -2.30
C LEU A 27 0.25 11.82 -1.95
N TRP A 28 0.08 12.93 -2.66
CA TRP A 28 0.87 14.16 -2.48
C TRP A 28 0.77 14.75 -1.07
N SER A 29 -0.33 14.49 -0.37
CA SER A 29 -0.57 14.91 1.02
C SER A 29 -0.07 13.89 2.06
N SER A 30 0.38 12.72 1.64
CA SER A 30 0.84 11.63 2.51
C SER A 30 2.34 11.42 2.36
N LYS A 31 3.03 11.02 3.44
CA LYS A 31 4.45 10.65 3.39
C LYS A 31 4.60 9.13 3.48
N PRO A 32 5.48 8.52 2.66
CA PRO A 32 5.80 7.12 2.81
C PRO A 32 6.53 6.89 4.14
N VAL A 33 6.09 5.88 4.89
CA VAL A 33 6.76 5.42 6.12
C VAL A 33 7.61 4.19 5.83
N SER A 34 8.68 3.99 6.61
CA SER A 34 9.63 2.88 6.41
C SER A 34 9.06 1.52 6.80
N ASP A 35 8.18 1.47 7.80
CA ASP A 35 7.50 0.26 8.27
C ASP A 35 5.99 0.54 8.28
N PRO A 36 5.29 0.43 7.13
CA PRO A 36 3.87 0.69 7.08
C PRO A 36 3.11 -0.39 7.85
N THR A 37 2.16 0.02 8.68
CA THR A 37 1.20 -0.90 9.26
C THR A 37 0.08 -1.21 8.26
N PRO A 38 -0.71 -2.28 8.45
CA PRO A 38 -1.91 -2.51 7.65
C PRO A 38 -2.86 -1.31 7.65
N ALA A 39 -2.93 -0.57 8.77
CA ALA A 39 -3.73 0.65 8.87
C ALA A 39 -3.19 1.78 7.98
N ASP A 40 -1.86 1.97 7.92
CA ASP A 40 -1.23 2.95 7.02
C ASP A 40 -1.46 2.59 5.56
N ALA A 41 -1.40 1.30 5.23
CA ALA A 41 -1.67 0.81 3.90
C ALA A 41 -3.15 1.01 3.51
N LEU A 42 -4.09 0.73 4.42
CA LEU A 42 -5.50 1.01 4.22
C LEU A 42 -5.79 2.52 4.07
N ALA A 43 -5.08 3.38 4.80
CA ALA A 43 -5.29 4.83 4.73
C ALA A 43 -5.04 5.39 3.32
N ILE A 44 -4.02 4.90 2.61
CA ILE A 44 -3.71 5.38 1.25
C ILE A 44 -4.71 4.90 0.20
N THR A 45 -5.43 3.79 0.43
CA THR A 45 -6.41 3.24 -0.51
C THR A 45 -7.55 4.22 -0.82
N ARG A 46 -7.95 5.02 0.18
CA ARG A 46 -8.96 6.06 -0.01
C ARG A 46 -8.48 7.13 -0.99
N SER A 47 -7.27 7.62 -0.81
CA SER A 47 -6.71 8.64 -1.70
C SER A 47 -6.49 8.10 -3.12
N LEU A 48 -6.01 6.85 -3.26
CA LEU A 48 -5.89 6.18 -4.55
C LEU A 48 -7.24 6.05 -5.29
N ARG A 49 -8.36 5.88 -4.57
CA ARG A 49 -9.70 5.76 -5.17
C ARG A 49 -10.28 7.10 -5.64
N VAL A 50 -10.04 8.16 -4.86
CA VAL A 50 -10.62 9.49 -5.08
C VAL A 50 -9.78 10.29 -6.09
N GLU A 51 -8.47 10.34 -5.86
CA GLU A 51 -7.55 11.19 -6.64
C GLU A 51 -6.83 10.41 -7.76
N GLY A 52 -6.82 9.08 -7.66
CA GLY A 52 -6.14 8.20 -8.61
C GLY A 52 -6.99 7.80 -9.82
N ASN A 53 -6.37 7.05 -10.73
CA ASN A 53 -7.00 6.52 -11.93
C ASN A 53 -7.48 5.06 -11.74
N LEU A 54 -7.93 4.41 -12.81
CA LEU A 54 -8.38 3.01 -12.75
C LEU A 54 -7.30 2.05 -12.22
N GLN A 55 -6.02 2.31 -12.51
CA GLN A 55 -4.90 1.51 -11.97
C GLN A 55 -4.72 1.76 -10.48
N ALA A 56 -4.82 3.01 -10.02
CA ALA A 56 -4.77 3.34 -8.60
C ALA A 56 -5.91 2.67 -7.82
N ARG A 57 -7.12 2.61 -8.38
CA ARG A 57 -8.26 1.89 -7.80
C ARG A 57 -7.98 0.39 -7.66
N ARG A 58 -7.43 -0.25 -8.70
CA ARG A 58 -7.03 -1.66 -8.62
C ARG A 58 -5.92 -1.90 -7.60
N LEU A 59 -4.98 -0.96 -7.47
CA LEU A 59 -3.93 -1.05 -6.47
C LEU A 59 -4.50 -0.93 -5.05
N ALA A 60 -5.45 -0.01 -4.85
CA ALA A 60 -6.17 0.15 -3.59
C ALA A 60 -6.88 -1.16 -3.16
N GLU A 61 -7.57 -1.82 -4.09
CA GLU A 61 -8.24 -3.10 -3.83
C GLU A 61 -7.24 -4.22 -3.47
N GLN A 62 -6.09 -4.27 -4.15
CA GLN A 62 -5.03 -5.24 -3.82
C GLN A 62 -4.46 -5.00 -2.42
N ILE A 63 -4.25 -3.74 -2.03
CA ILE A 63 -3.78 -3.38 -0.68
C ILE A 63 -4.79 -3.81 0.38
N GLU A 64 -6.09 -3.57 0.18
CA GLU A 64 -7.14 -4.02 1.10
C GLU A 64 -7.16 -5.55 1.24
N GLN A 65 -7.05 -6.28 0.13
CA GLN A 65 -7.03 -7.74 0.13
C GLN A 65 -5.80 -8.28 0.88
N ALA A 66 -4.62 -7.69 0.65
CA ALA A 66 -3.39 -8.07 1.34
C ALA A 66 -3.44 -7.76 2.84
N CYS A 67 -4.03 -6.62 3.24
CA CYS A 67 -4.25 -6.30 4.64
C CYS A 67 -5.21 -7.29 5.31
N ARG A 68 -6.30 -7.66 4.62
CA ARG A 68 -7.27 -8.65 5.13
C ARG A 68 -6.66 -10.04 5.29
N ALA A 69 -5.74 -10.43 4.41
CA ALA A 69 -5.04 -11.72 4.50
C ALA A 69 -4.05 -11.81 5.68
N THR A 70 -3.73 -10.68 6.32
CA THR A 70 -2.76 -10.60 7.43
C THR A 70 -3.43 -10.55 8.81
N ILE A 71 -4.76 -10.34 8.88
CA ILE A 71 -5.57 -10.31 10.12
C ILE A 71 -6.13 -11.71 10.40
#